data_AF-H6SPC6-F1
#
_entry.id   AF-H6SPC6-F1
#
_cell.length_a   1.000
_cell.length_b   1.000
_cell.length_c   1.000
_cell.angle_alpha   90.00
_cell.angle_beta   90.00
_cell.angle_gamma   90.00
#
_symmetry.space_group_name_H-M   'P 1'
#
loop_
_entity.id
_entity.type
_entity.pdbx_description
1 polymer ?
#
loop_
_entity_poly.entity_id
_entity_poly.type
_entity_poly.pdbx_seq_one_letter_code
_entity_poly.pdbx_strand_id
1 'polypeptide(L)'
;MANDSSGSGQEAASRAFEASGDRFLPPDPSSTSRERIPPRAPVAPPRQPAADEAAAYDEDRTGPGTARADTLPPLDSPFRALGEVFGRSLSYVLTTHQGFATGVLILFLLGVLSLQVVGLRRGHSFGADEAWGLVIAGYGALGVVLASVVGLIVLHWLTVWLGGTLRPRAAKKPRRHTPMGEKLFHVITFLASVWTGYTSCYGFQIVFFSPDEGWRYWVVPALAGVIGAGFVFTFWTTLLERMEMANLWQKTVLLGIIAPIGAAIIFGMSTATSVLGVGGDAANTYHLRVSADALQQSLNELRQARVGQYDRLVPIARQMSDRFERLAVQEETHGTLTSAAGAGSVSVFLRDLSQVAGGIADHIEQTRTAETQEIRDINESLRRLREALADRGDVLRANYETLIRDLNSVQSRIGSVAATSPLDYFSFQIATMRDMRPLSADSINRGFAVSQREVVTNLQNDKNTLLDEIAASLKAMGDQGQVVVPPFAPMHDLEAILVYWKQIWLSWAIAIATDMGPLLWILVAAVMPTGSYLVKAHQEEDRAGFPFLEEEAIQD
;
A
#
# COMPACT_ATOMS: atom_id res chain seq x y z
N MET A 1 0.62 41.19 47.95
CA MET A 1 -0.42 41.98 47.25
C MET A 1 -1.36 40.98 46.59
N ALA A 2 -2.58 40.93 47.11
CA ALA A 2 -3.63 40.01 46.73
C ALA A 2 -4.42 40.54 45.53
N ASN A 3 -4.95 39.65 44.69
CA ASN A 3 -6.37 39.72 44.36
C ASN A 3 -6.91 38.35 43.95
N ASP A 4 -7.65 37.75 44.88
CA ASP A 4 -8.70 36.75 44.67
C ASP A 4 -9.95 37.42 44.08
N SER A 5 -10.74 36.66 43.30
CA SER A 5 -12.22 36.64 43.29
C SER A 5 -12.68 35.95 41.99
N SER A 6 -13.20 34.72 42.02
CA SER A 6 -14.51 34.24 42.53
C SER A 6 -15.47 33.99 41.35
N GLY A 7 -16.05 32.79 41.28
CA GLY A 7 -17.09 32.48 40.32
C GLY A 7 -17.47 31.00 40.24
N SER A 8 -17.73 30.39 41.39
CA SER A 8 -18.36 29.06 41.49
C SER A 8 -19.89 29.15 41.33
N GLY A 9 -20.47 28.15 40.67
CA GLY A 9 -21.75 27.56 41.09
C GLY A 9 -23.02 28.08 40.42
N GLN A 10 -23.67 27.21 39.64
CA GLN A 10 -25.11 26.98 39.80
C GLN A 10 -25.50 25.57 39.35
N GLU A 11 -25.90 24.77 40.34
CA GLU A 11 -26.58 23.49 40.24
C GLU A 11 -28.06 23.67 39.84
N ALA A 12 -28.56 22.67 39.11
CA ALA A 12 -29.85 21.97 39.28
C ALA A 12 -31.14 22.73 39.64
N ALA A 13 -32.12 22.67 38.72
CA ALA A 13 -33.54 22.29 38.94
C ALA A 13 -34.29 22.51 37.61
N SER A 14 -35.01 21.57 37.02
CA SER A 14 -36.29 21.09 37.54
C SER A 14 -36.87 19.99 36.62
N ARG A 15 -37.57 19.04 37.25
CA ARG A 15 -38.36 17.96 36.63
C ARG A 15 -39.81 18.40 36.41
N ALA A 16 -40.45 17.73 35.44
CA ALA A 16 -41.84 17.24 35.41
C ALA A 16 -43.03 18.22 35.30
N PHE A 17 -43.82 18.02 34.22
CA PHE A 17 -45.30 18.09 34.11
C PHE A 17 -45.64 17.55 32.69
N GLU A 18 -46.01 16.29 32.46
CA GLU A 18 -47.31 15.59 32.66
C GLU A 18 -48.53 16.18 31.92
N ALA A 19 -48.98 15.39 30.93
CA ALA A 19 -50.35 14.98 30.59
C ALA A 19 -51.37 15.93 29.91
N SER A 20 -52.16 15.28 29.01
CA SER A 20 -53.47 15.62 28.42
C SER A 20 -53.39 15.97 26.92
N GLY A 21 -54.06 15.30 25.97
CA GLY A 21 -55.13 14.32 26.02
C GLY A 21 -56.01 14.47 24.77
N ASP A 22 -56.21 13.36 24.06
CA ASP A 22 -57.37 12.95 23.26
C ASP A 22 -58.03 13.85 22.18
N ARG A 23 -58.18 13.26 20.98
CA ARG A 23 -59.49 12.85 20.39
C ARG A 23 -59.24 11.90 19.19
N PHE A 24 -59.70 10.64 19.23
CA PHE A 24 -61.07 10.14 18.90
C PHE A 24 -61.45 10.51 17.45
N LEU A 25 -61.85 9.65 16.49
CA LEU A 25 -62.40 8.28 16.37
C LEU A 25 -62.57 8.05 14.82
N PRO A 26 -63.29 7.03 14.29
CA PRO A 26 -63.06 5.59 14.32
C PRO A 26 -63.29 4.98 12.90
N PRO A 27 -63.39 3.64 12.76
CA PRO A 27 -63.45 2.92 11.48
C PRO A 27 -64.90 2.59 11.07
N ASP A 28 -65.11 2.09 9.85
CA ASP A 28 -66.07 0.99 9.68
C ASP A 28 -65.86 0.17 8.36
N PRO A 29 -66.20 -1.13 8.37
CA PRO A 29 -66.03 -2.10 7.31
C PRO A 29 -67.36 -2.47 6.62
N SER A 30 -67.29 -3.27 5.55
CA SER A 30 -68.26 -4.32 5.14
C SER A 30 -67.97 -4.69 3.68
N SER A 31 -67.46 -5.90 3.40
CA SER A 31 -68.23 -7.10 3.04
C SER A 31 -69.17 -6.92 1.84
N THR A 32 -68.83 -7.53 0.71
CA THR A 32 -69.79 -8.35 -0.05
C THR A 32 -69.06 -9.32 -0.98
N SER A 33 -69.18 -10.58 -0.65
CA SER A 33 -69.10 -11.71 -1.56
C SER A 33 -70.10 -11.55 -2.71
N ARG A 34 -69.69 -11.81 -3.96
CA ARG A 34 -70.62 -12.22 -5.01
C ARG A 34 -69.97 -13.20 -5.98
N GLU A 35 -70.44 -14.43 -5.83
CA GLU A 35 -70.31 -15.56 -6.74
C GLU A 35 -71.17 -15.34 -8.01
N ARG A 36 -70.76 -15.98 -9.11
CA ARG A 36 -71.55 -16.54 -10.24
C ARG A 36 -71.39 -15.97 -11.68
N ILE A 37 -70.79 -16.86 -12.48
CA ILE A 37 -71.21 -17.44 -13.78
C ILE A 37 -70.64 -16.81 -15.08
N PRO A 38 -70.11 -17.65 -16.01
CA PRO A 38 -69.38 -17.25 -17.20
C PRO A 38 -70.27 -17.12 -18.45
N PRO A 39 -69.71 -16.62 -19.57
CA PRO A 39 -70.13 -17.14 -20.86
C PRO A 39 -68.97 -17.44 -21.84
N ARG A 40 -69.04 -18.66 -22.37
CA ARG A 40 -68.95 -19.05 -23.79
C ARG A 40 -67.77 -18.53 -24.65
N ALA A 41 -66.92 -19.48 -25.04
CA ALA A 41 -66.35 -19.54 -26.39
C ALA A 41 -67.44 -19.38 -27.45
N PRO A 42 -67.14 -18.82 -28.63
CA PRO A 42 -67.04 -19.74 -29.78
C PRO A 42 -66.19 -19.25 -30.99
N VAL A 43 -65.99 -20.22 -31.89
CA VAL A 43 -65.77 -20.14 -33.35
C VAL A 43 -64.37 -19.84 -33.88
N ALA A 44 -63.75 -20.90 -34.40
CA ALA A 44 -62.71 -20.87 -35.42
C ALA A 44 -63.31 -20.54 -36.81
N PRO A 45 -62.61 -19.77 -37.67
CA PRO A 45 -62.84 -19.76 -39.11
C PRO A 45 -61.89 -20.73 -39.87
N PRO A 46 -62.21 -21.04 -41.13
CA PRO A 46 -62.03 -22.38 -41.69
C PRO A 46 -60.70 -22.62 -42.44
N ARG A 47 -60.31 -23.90 -42.48
CA ARG A 47 -59.45 -24.49 -43.53
C ARG A 47 -60.22 -24.58 -44.84
N GLN A 48 -59.56 -24.23 -45.95
CA GLN A 48 -59.86 -24.69 -47.31
C GLN A 48 -58.74 -24.21 -48.27
N PRO A 49 -58.53 -24.87 -49.43
CA PRO A 49 -58.10 -26.26 -49.58
C PRO A 49 -56.86 -26.37 -50.50
N ALA A 50 -56.30 -27.58 -50.56
CA ALA A 50 -55.41 -27.99 -51.65
C ALA A 50 -56.22 -28.18 -52.96
N ALA A 51 -55.61 -27.81 -54.08
CA ALA A 51 -55.84 -28.32 -55.43
C ALA A 51 -54.49 -28.13 -56.16
N ASP A 52 -53.73 -29.19 -56.40
CA ASP A 52 -53.83 -30.08 -57.57
C ASP A 52 -53.67 -29.28 -58.87
N GLU A 53 -52.48 -29.31 -59.48
CA GLU A 53 -52.09 -30.35 -60.46
C GLU A 53 -52.79 -30.10 -61.81
N ALA A 54 -52.02 -29.63 -62.80
CA ALA A 54 -51.93 -30.26 -64.11
C ALA A 54 -51.30 -29.34 -65.17
N ALA A 55 -50.34 -29.93 -65.88
CA ALA A 55 -50.12 -29.89 -67.32
C ALA A 55 -49.68 -28.55 -67.95
N ALA A 56 -48.46 -28.42 -68.47
CA ALA A 56 -47.80 -29.14 -69.58
C ALA A 56 -47.76 -28.26 -70.85
N TYR A 57 -46.77 -28.56 -71.70
CA TYR A 57 -46.41 -27.96 -73.00
C TYR A 57 -45.54 -26.69 -72.96
N ASP A 58 -44.45 -26.54 -73.73
CA ASP A 58 -43.59 -27.41 -74.54
C ASP A 58 -42.46 -26.54 -75.14
N GLU A 59 -41.45 -27.21 -75.72
CA GLU A 59 -40.58 -26.75 -76.82
C GLU A 59 -39.46 -25.73 -76.55
N ASP A 60 -38.31 -26.30 -76.16
CA ASP A 60 -37.15 -26.49 -77.06
C ASP A 60 -36.91 -25.45 -78.16
N ARG A 61 -35.82 -24.68 -78.04
CA ARG A 61 -35.08 -24.17 -79.19
C ARG A 61 -33.60 -24.01 -78.89
N THR A 62 -32.84 -24.86 -79.56
CA THR A 62 -31.39 -24.90 -79.74
C THR A 62 -30.81 -23.64 -80.40
N GLY A 63 -29.60 -23.24 -79.99
CA GLY A 63 -28.64 -22.52 -80.85
C GLY A 63 -27.87 -21.37 -80.16
N PRO A 64 -26.70 -20.96 -80.71
CA PRO A 64 -25.43 -21.19 -80.02
C PRO A 64 -24.64 -19.93 -79.64
N GLY A 65 -23.76 -20.08 -78.65
CA GLY A 65 -22.45 -19.42 -78.57
C GLY A 65 -22.39 -17.90 -78.50
N THR A 66 -22.22 -17.35 -77.29
CA THR A 66 -21.44 -16.12 -77.10
C THR A 66 -20.58 -16.21 -75.84
N ALA A 67 -19.37 -15.69 -75.97
CA ALA A 67 -18.25 -15.84 -75.08
C ALA A 67 -18.50 -15.41 -73.63
N ARG A 68 -17.91 -16.20 -72.74
CA ARG A 68 -17.75 -16.01 -71.30
C ARG A 68 -16.96 -14.72 -71.04
N ALA A 69 -17.65 -13.69 -70.54
CA ALA A 69 -17.00 -12.58 -69.86
C ALA A 69 -16.87 -12.96 -68.38
N ASP A 70 -15.63 -13.15 -67.93
CA ASP A 70 -15.31 -13.36 -66.52
C ASP A 70 -15.67 -12.11 -65.72
N THR A 71 -16.84 -12.15 -65.06
CA THR A 71 -17.15 -11.19 -63.99
C THR A 71 -16.34 -11.58 -62.75
N LEU A 72 -15.38 -10.73 -62.40
CA LEU A 72 -14.68 -10.74 -61.12
C LEU A 72 -15.66 -10.91 -59.95
N PRO A 73 -15.35 -11.75 -58.94
CA PRO A 73 -16.22 -11.92 -57.79
C PRO A 73 -16.37 -10.60 -57.02
N PRO A 74 -17.59 -10.23 -56.57
CA PRO A 74 -17.79 -9.03 -55.78
C PRO A 74 -17.02 -9.13 -54.47
N LEU A 75 -16.31 -8.04 -54.11
CA LEU A 75 -15.49 -7.88 -52.90
C LEU A 75 -16.28 -7.97 -51.57
N ASP A 76 -17.55 -8.37 -51.59
CA ASP A 76 -18.44 -8.47 -50.43
C ASP A 76 -18.30 -9.81 -49.66
N SER A 77 -17.59 -10.79 -50.23
CA SER A 77 -17.49 -12.14 -49.64
C SER A 77 -16.66 -12.24 -48.35
N PRO A 78 -15.52 -11.53 -48.14
CA PRO A 78 -14.77 -11.64 -46.90
C PRO A 78 -15.46 -10.94 -45.74
N PHE A 79 -16.11 -9.79 -45.96
CA PHE A 79 -16.80 -9.04 -44.90
C PHE A 79 -18.11 -9.70 -44.46
N ARG A 80 -18.87 -10.32 -45.38
CA ARG A 80 -20.02 -11.16 -44.99
C ARG A 80 -19.58 -12.41 -44.25
N ALA A 81 -18.52 -13.07 -44.68
CA ALA A 81 -17.97 -14.22 -43.97
C ALA A 81 -17.51 -13.83 -42.55
N LEU A 82 -16.85 -12.68 -42.39
CA LEU A 82 -16.46 -12.13 -41.10
C LEU A 82 -17.67 -11.76 -40.25
N GLY A 83 -18.69 -11.14 -40.84
CA GLY A 83 -19.95 -10.77 -40.17
C GLY A 83 -20.76 -11.98 -39.70
N GLU A 84 -20.80 -13.06 -40.48
CA GLU A 84 -21.47 -14.31 -40.09
C GLU A 84 -20.71 -15.08 -39.02
N VAL A 85 -19.37 -15.12 -39.10
CA VAL A 85 -18.52 -15.73 -38.07
C VAL A 85 -18.62 -14.93 -36.77
N PHE A 86 -18.63 -13.61 -36.85
CA PHE A 86 -18.81 -12.72 -35.71
C PHE A 86 -20.22 -12.85 -35.12
N GLY A 87 -21.26 -12.88 -35.96
CA GLY A 87 -22.65 -13.05 -35.53
C GLY A 87 -22.91 -14.39 -34.87
N ARG A 88 -22.34 -15.49 -35.40
CA ARG A 88 -22.42 -16.82 -34.77
C ARG A 88 -21.65 -16.87 -33.45
N SER A 89 -20.47 -16.24 -33.39
CA SER A 89 -19.69 -16.16 -32.15
C SER A 89 -20.40 -15.32 -31.08
N LEU A 90 -20.98 -14.19 -31.46
CA LEU A 90 -21.73 -13.30 -30.58
C LEU A 90 -23.02 -13.96 -30.06
N SER A 91 -23.75 -14.68 -30.93
CA SER A 91 -24.91 -15.47 -30.54
C SER A 91 -24.54 -16.60 -29.58
N TYR A 92 -23.40 -17.28 -29.80
CA TYR A 92 -22.91 -18.33 -28.92
C TYR A 92 -22.48 -17.79 -27.55
N VAL A 93 -21.86 -16.61 -27.52
CA VAL A 93 -21.57 -15.87 -26.29
C VAL A 93 -22.89 -15.54 -25.57
N LEU A 94 -23.84 -14.87 -26.22
CA LEU A 94 -25.09 -14.44 -25.58
C LEU A 94 -26.00 -15.58 -25.09
N THR A 95 -25.89 -16.79 -25.65
CA THR A 95 -26.76 -17.94 -25.31
C THR A 95 -26.17 -18.89 -24.26
N THR A 96 -24.88 -18.78 -23.94
CA THR A 96 -24.23 -19.60 -22.90
C THR A 96 -24.15 -18.80 -21.60
N HIS A 97 -24.36 -19.43 -20.44
CA HIS A 97 -24.24 -18.76 -19.11
C HIS A 97 -22.93 -17.96 -18.97
N GLN A 98 -21.86 -18.41 -19.62
CA GLN A 98 -20.57 -17.72 -19.66
C GLN A 98 -20.56 -16.45 -20.51
N GLY A 99 -21.23 -16.42 -21.66
CA GLY A 99 -21.21 -15.22 -22.50
C GLY A 99 -22.32 -14.23 -22.18
N PHE A 100 -23.28 -14.58 -21.31
CA PHE A 100 -24.04 -13.58 -20.56
C PHE A 100 -23.10 -12.77 -19.65
N ALA A 101 -22.19 -13.42 -18.91
CA ALA A 101 -21.21 -12.74 -18.08
C ALA A 101 -20.23 -11.89 -18.92
N THR A 102 -19.74 -12.41 -20.05
CA THR A 102 -18.88 -11.65 -20.98
C THR A 102 -19.64 -10.48 -21.63
N GLY A 103 -20.91 -10.66 -21.97
CA GLY A 103 -21.76 -9.60 -22.54
C GLY A 103 -22.07 -8.49 -21.54
N VAL A 104 -22.36 -8.85 -20.28
CA VAL A 104 -22.52 -7.90 -19.17
C VAL A 104 -21.23 -7.12 -18.93
N LEU A 105 -20.07 -7.78 -18.97
CA LEU A 105 -18.76 -7.14 -18.84
C LEU A 105 -18.49 -6.15 -19.98
N ILE A 106 -18.80 -6.50 -21.24
CA ILE A 106 -18.60 -5.60 -22.40
C ILE A 106 -19.54 -4.39 -22.34
N LEU A 107 -20.83 -4.59 -22.05
CA LEU A 107 -21.79 -3.50 -21.90
C LEU A 107 -21.42 -2.57 -20.74
N PHE A 108 -20.89 -3.14 -19.66
CA PHE A 108 -20.40 -2.39 -18.51
C PHE A 108 -19.16 -1.55 -18.84
N LEU A 109 -18.19 -2.10 -19.58
CA LEU A 109 -16.99 -1.38 -20.05
C LEU A 109 -17.35 -0.23 -21.00
N LEU A 110 -18.34 -0.43 -21.88
CA LEU A 110 -18.88 0.65 -22.72
C LEU A 110 -19.55 1.74 -21.87
N GLY A 111 -20.21 1.36 -20.76
CA GLY A 111 -20.76 2.29 -19.77
C GLY A 111 -19.68 3.14 -19.10
N VAL A 112 -18.60 2.54 -18.61
CA VAL A 112 -17.47 3.24 -17.97
C VAL A 112 -16.77 4.17 -18.96
N LEU A 113 -16.52 3.70 -20.19
CA LEU A 113 -15.94 4.52 -21.26
C LEU A 113 -16.84 5.72 -21.59
N SER A 114 -18.15 5.52 -21.66
CA SER A 114 -19.12 6.59 -21.91
C SER A 114 -19.13 7.65 -20.79
N LEU A 115 -19.02 7.22 -19.53
CA LEU A 115 -18.97 8.13 -18.37
C LEU A 115 -17.70 8.96 -18.35
N GLN A 116 -16.54 8.39 -18.73
CA GLN A 116 -15.29 9.15 -18.84
C GLN A 116 -15.33 10.14 -19.99
N VAL A 117 -15.88 9.76 -21.15
CA VAL A 117 -16.07 10.68 -22.29
C VAL A 117 -17.04 11.81 -21.93
N VAL A 118 -18.10 11.53 -21.17
CA VAL A 118 -19.05 12.56 -20.68
C VAL A 118 -18.41 13.47 -19.62
N GLY A 119 -17.55 12.92 -18.75
CA GLY A 119 -16.78 13.68 -17.76
C GLY A 119 -15.80 14.66 -18.42
N LEU A 120 -15.05 14.20 -19.43
CA LEU A 120 -14.17 15.02 -20.25
C LEU A 120 -14.93 16.14 -20.99
N ARG A 121 -16.17 15.89 -21.39
CA ARG A 121 -17.00 16.84 -22.13
C ARG A 121 -17.65 17.92 -21.25
N ARG A 122 -17.71 17.73 -19.93
CA ARG A 122 -18.35 18.66 -18.97
C ARG A 122 -17.43 19.72 -18.38
N GLY A 123 -16.15 19.78 -18.78
CA GLY A 123 -15.32 20.98 -18.59
C GLY A 123 -14.95 21.33 -17.15
N HIS A 124 -14.81 20.35 -16.25
CA HIS A 124 -14.12 20.61 -14.98
C HIS A 124 -12.60 20.69 -15.25
N SER A 125 -12.03 21.88 -15.05
CA SER A 125 -10.60 22.12 -15.16
C SER A 125 -9.87 21.50 -13.97
N PHE A 126 -9.34 20.30 -14.15
CA PHE A 126 -8.37 19.72 -13.23
C PHE A 126 -7.02 20.45 -13.39
N GLY A 127 -6.35 20.76 -12.28
CA GLY A 127 -4.98 21.28 -12.31
C GLY A 127 -4.06 20.29 -13.04
N ALA A 128 -3.06 20.79 -13.77
CA ALA A 128 -2.20 19.96 -14.63
C ALA A 128 -1.58 18.78 -13.85
N ASP A 129 -1.25 18.96 -12.58
CA ASP A 129 -0.60 17.96 -11.74
C ASP A 129 -1.58 16.85 -11.29
N GLU A 130 -2.84 17.19 -11.03
CA GLU A 130 -3.91 16.22 -10.76
C GLU A 130 -4.35 15.50 -12.03
N ALA A 131 -4.36 16.18 -13.17
CA ALA A 131 -4.70 15.59 -14.47
C ALA A 131 -3.64 14.55 -14.89
N TRP A 132 -2.35 14.80 -14.66
CA TRP A 132 -1.30 13.82 -14.90
C TRP A 132 -1.33 12.67 -13.89
N GLY A 133 -1.66 12.92 -12.62
CA GLY A 133 -1.90 11.85 -11.63
C GLY A 133 -3.08 10.95 -12.02
N LEU A 134 -4.17 11.53 -12.50
CA LEU A 134 -5.37 10.81 -12.93
C LEU A 134 -5.19 10.15 -14.31
N VAL A 135 -4.29 10.67 -15.15
CA VAL A 135 -3.85 10.02 -16.39
C VAL A 135 -2.85 8.91 -16.11
N ILE A 136 -1.94 9.01 -15.16
CA ILE A 136 -0.96 7.94 -14.87
C ILE A 136 -1.60 6.83 -14.03
N ALA A 137 -2.36 7.17 -13.00
CA ALA A 137 -3.15 6.20 -12.23
C ALA A 137 -4.34 5.68 -13.05
N GLY A 138 -4.95 6.53 -13.88
CA GLY A 138 -6.02 6.14 -14.80
C GLY A 138 -5.51 5.27 -15.94
N TYR A 139 -4.37 5.56 -16.59
CA TYR A 139 -3.79 4.69 -17.63
C TYR A 139 -3.04 3.50 -17.03
N GLY A 140 -2.60 3.55 -15.78
CA GLY A 140 -2.07 2.41 -15.05
C GLY A 140 -3.18 1.43 -14.68
N ALA A 141 -4.26 1.92 -14.07
CA ALA A 141 -5.43 1.10 -13.75
C ALA A 141 -6.21 0.69 -15.00
N LEU A 142 -6.40 1.58 -15.99
CA LEU A 142 -7.00 1.27 -17.28
C LEU A 142 -6.06 0.41 -18.11
N GLY A 143 -4.74 0.56 -18.02
CA GLY A 143 -3.77 -0.31 -18.68
C GLY A 143 -3.76 -1.71 -18.08
N VAL A 144 -3.85 -1.83 -16.76
CA VAL A 144 -4.02 -3.11 -16.06
C VAL A 144 -5.39 -3.69 -16.38
N VAL A 145 -6.48 -2.93 -16.32
CA VAL A 145 -7.83 -3.39 -16.67
C VAL A 145 -7.91 -3.77 -18.14
N LEU A 146 -7.32 -3.01 -19.06
CA LEU A 146 -7.31 -3.28 -20.50
C LEU A 146 -6.41 -4.46 -20.82
N ALA A 147 -5.22 -4.58 -20.21
CA ALA A 147 -4.36 -5.75 -20.33
C ALA A 147 -5.02 -7.00 -19.73
N SER A 148 -5.80 -6.84 -18.67
CA SER A 148 -6.57 -7.90 -18.04
C SER A 148 -7.78 -8.30 -18.87
N VAL A 149 -8.46 -7.34 -19.49
CA VAL A 149 -9.60 -7.56 -20.40
C VAL A 149 -9.10 -8.18 -21.71
N VAL A 150 -8.00 -7.70 -22.28
CA VAL A 150 -7.35 -8.31 -23.44
C VAL A 150 -6.84 -9.69 -23.07
N GLY A 151 -6.22 -9.86 -21.91
CA GLY A 151 -5.80 -11.16 -21.37
C GLY A 151 -6.99 -12.11 -21.20
N LEU A 152 -8.11 -11.64 -20.68
CA LEU A 152 -9.37 -12.36 -20.54
C LEU A 152 -9.97 -12.76 -21.90
N ILE A 153 -10.01 -11.84 -22.86
CA ILE A 153 -10.50 -12.08 -24.21
C ILE A 153 -9.59 -13.08 -24.92
N VAL A 154 -8.27 -12.93 -24.81
CA VAL A 154 -7.29 -13.84 -25.40
C VAL A 154 -7.36 -15.21 -24.74
N LEU A 155 -7.44 -15.30 -23.42
CA LEU A 155 -7.54 -16.57 -22.69
C LEU A 155 -8.89 -17.26 -22.95
N HIS A 156 -9.99 -16.50 -23.01
CA HIS A 156 -11.30 -17.00 -23.39
C HIS A 156 -11.32 -17.47 -24.85
N TRP A 157 -10.75 -16.68 -25.76
CA TRP A 157 -10.59 -17.06 -27.16
C TRP A 157 -9.72 -18.29 -27.31
N LEU A 158 -8.61 -18.38 -26.57
CA LEU A 158 -7.70 -19.53 -26.57
C LEU A 158 -8.38 -20.78 -26.01
N THR A 159 -9.13 -20.67 -24.91
CA THR A 159 -9.87 -21.80 -24.31
C THR A 159 -11.04 -22.25 -25.18
N VAL A 160 -11.74 -21.34 -25.85
CA VAL A 160 -12.80 -21.65 -26.83
C VAL A 160 -12.21 -22.26 -28.10
N TRP A 161 -11.10 -21.70 -28.62
CA TRP A 161 -10.40 -22.20 -29.80
C TRP A 161 -9.76 -23.57 -29.55
N LEU A 162 -9.08 -23.77 -28.41
CA LEU A 162 -8.65 -25.10 -27.97
C LEU A 162 -9.86 -26.02 -27.82
N GLY A 163 -10.93 -25.59 -27.15
CA GLY A 163 -12.15 -26.39 -26.98
C GLY A 163 -12.83 -26.81 -28.29
N GLY A 164 -12.73 -25.98 -29.34
CA GLY A 164 -13.25 -26.27 -30.67
C GLY A 164 -12.35 -27.18 -31.49
N THR A 165 -11.03 -26.98 -31.41
CA THR A 165 -10.02 -27.80 -32.11
C THR A 165 -9.82 -29.17 -31.46
N LEU A 166 -10.04 -29.26 -30.15
CA LEU A 166 -9.85 -30.46 -29.33
C LEU A 166 -11.13 -31.25 -29.10
N ARG A 167 -12.28 -30.81 -29.64
CA ARG A 167 -13.56 -31.50 -29.50
C ARG A 167 -13.49 -32.85 -30.23
N PRO A 168 -13.47 -34.01 -29.52
CA PRO A 168 -13.51 -35.29 -30.20
C PRO A 168 -14.85 -35.39 -30.94
N ARG A 169 -14.80 -35.61 -32.27
CA ARG A 169 -15.99 -35.65 -33.14
C ARG A 169 -16.96 -36.80 -32.85
N ALA A 170 -16.71 -37.65 -31.87
CA ALA A 170 -17.62 -38.75 -31.54
C ALA A 170 -17.46 -39.21 -30.09
N ALA A 171 -18.36 -38.77 -29.20
CA ALA A 171 -18.70 -39.52 -28.00
C ALA A 171 -20.16 -39.24 -27.63
N LYS A 172 -21.06 -40.10 -28.12
CA LYS A 172 -22.46 -40.13 -27.68
C LYS A 172 -22.52 -40.71 -26.26
N LYS A 173 -23.20 -39.95 -25.38
CA LYS A 173 -23.56 -40.19 -23.98
C LYS A 173 -22.52 -39.77 -22.91
N PRO A 174 -22.79 -38.69 -22.15
CA PRO A 174 -22.02 -38.36 -20.95
C PRO A 174 -22.33 -39.39 -19.85
N ARG A 175 -21.29 -40.08 -19.36
CA ARG A 175 -21.38 -40.92 -18.15
C ARG A 175 -21.43 -40.00 -16.94
N ARG A 176 -22.57 -39.99 -16.25
CA ARG A 176 -22.79 -39.31 -14.96
C ARG A 176 -22.08 -40.08 -13.84
N HIS A 177 -21.00 -39.55 -13.28
CA HIS A 177 -20.44 -39.86 -11.96
C HIS A 177 -19.46 -38.72 -11.61
N THR A 178 -19.48 -38.01 -10.47
CA THR A 178 -20.15 -38.13 -9.16
C THR A 178 -20.54 -36.74 -8.64
N PRO A 179 -21.79 -36.50 -8.22
CA PRO A 179 -22.30 -35.13 -7.99
C PRO A 179 -21.80 -34.45 -6.71
N MET A 180 -21.16 -35.16 -5.78
CA MET A 180 -20.83 -34.57 -4.47
C MET A 180 -19.49 -33.81 -4.48
N GLY A 181 -18.46 -34.35 -5.15
CA GLY A 181 -17.14 -33.70 -5.25
C GLY A 181 -17.17 -32.43 -6.09
N GLU A 182 -17.85 -32.47 -7.23
CA GLU A 182 -18.04 -31.31 -8.13
C GLU A 182 -18.80 -30.17 -7.44
N LYS A 183 -19.92 -30.47 -6.77
CA LYS A 183 -20.68 -29.47 -6.00
C LYS A 183 -19.86 -28.88 -4.86
N LEU A 184 -19.11 -29.70 -4.12
CA LEU A 184 -18.26 -29.22 -3.04
C LEU A 184 -17.14 -28.32 -3.58
N PHE A 185 -16.52 -28.68 -4.71
CA PHE A 185 -15.53 -27.85 -5.38
C PHE A 185 -16.10 -26.49 -5.80
N HIS A 186 -17.28 -26.46 -6.43
CA HIS A 186 -17.91 -25.20 -6.82
C HIS A 186 -18.24 -24.33 -5.61
N VAL A 187 -18.72 -24.91 -4.50
CA VAL A 187 -18.98 -24.17 -3.26
C VAL A 187 -17.70 -23.61 -2.67
N ILE A 188 -16.64 -24.41 -2.55
CA ILE A 188 -15.34 -23.95 -2.02
C ILE A 188 -14.73 -22.87 -2.91
N THR A 189 -14.74 -23.08 -4.23
CA THR A 189 -14.20 -22.11 -5.21
C THR A 189 -15.01 -20.81 -5.21
N PHE A 190 -16.32 -20.90 -5.02
CA PHE A 190 -17.19 -19.74 -4.85
C PHE A 190 -16.90 -18.98 -3.56
N LEU A 191 -16.75 -19.67 -2.42
CA LEU A 191 -16.40 -19.05 -1.16
C LEU A 191 -15.01 -18.40 -1.23
N ALA A 192 -14.04 -19.08 -1.83
CA ALA A 192 -12.70 -18.54 -2.06
C ALA A 192 -12.75 -17.30 -2.95
N SER A 193 -13.49 -17.32 -4.07
CA SER A 193 -13.59 -16.16 -4.95
C SER A 193 -14.31 -14.98 -4.31
N VAL A 194 -15.36 -15.21 -3.53
CA VAL A 194 -16.05 -14.16 -2.77
C VAL A 194 -15.11 -13.55 -1.73
N TRP A 195 -14.32 -14.38 -1.03
CA TRP A 195 -13.31 -13.90 -0.10
C TRP A 195 -12.24 -13.08 -0.81
N THR A 196 -11.68 -13.57 -1.92
CA THR A 196 -10.72 -12.84 -2.75
C THR A 196 -11.30 -11.50 -3.22
N GLY A 197 -12.57 -11.46 -3.64
CA GLY A 197 -13.23 -10.22 -4.06
C GLY A 197 -13.38 -9.22 -2.93
N TYR A 198 -13.75 -9.70 -1.74
CA TYR A 198 -13.85 -8.87 -0.55
C TYR A 198 -12.49 -8.29 -0.14
N THR A 199 -11.45 -9.12 -0.05
CA THR A 199 -10.11 -8.66 0.33
C THR A 199 -9.47 -7.77 -0.73
N SER A 200 -9.70 -8.05 -2.02
CA SER A 200 -9.25 -7.21 -3.14
C SER A 200 -9.95 -5.86 -3.13
N CYS A 201 -11.26 -5.83 -2.91
CA CYS A 201 -12.01 -4.58 -2.75
C CYS A 201 -11.40 -3.74 -1.63
N TYR A 202 -11.17 -4.34 -0.47
CA TYR A 202 -10.60 -3.64 0.66
C TYR A 202 -9.15 -3.19 0.41
N GLY A 203 -8.32 -4.02 -0.23
CA GLY A 203 -6.97 -3.63 -0.65
C GLY A 203 -6.95 -2.48 -1.66
N PHE A 204 -7.90 -2.46 -2.60
CA PHE A 204 -8.08 -1.34 -3.54
C PHE A 204 -8.50 -0.06 -2.82
N GLN A 205 -9.40 -0.16 -1.83
CA GLN A 205 -9.77 0.97 -0.98
C GLN A 205 -8.56 1.57 -0.29
N ILE A 206 -7.71 0.73 0.29
CA ILE A 206 -6.52 1.17 1.04
C ILE A 206 -5.53 1.90 0.12
N VAL A 207 -5.24 1.36 -1.05
CA VAL A 207 -4.15 1.89 -1.90
C VAL A 207 -4.55 3.12 -2.71
N PHE A 208 -5.77 3.13 -3.26
CA PHE A 208 -6.11 4.03 -4.36
C PHE A 208 -7.14 5.10 -4.00
N PHE A 209 -7.80 5.01 -2.84
CA PHE A 209 -8.92 5.88 -2.53
C PHE A 209 -8.84 6.38 -1.09
N SER A 210 -9.04 7.69 -0.93
CA SER A 210 -9.23 8.28 0.39
C SER A 210 -10.73 8.34 0.75
N PRO A 211 -11.10 8.30 2.06
CA PRO A 211 -12.50 8.31 2.49
C PRO A 211 -13.32 9.53 2.05
N ASP A 212 -12.65 10.64 1.71
CA ASP A 212 -13.24 11.89 1.23
C ASP A 212 -13.66 11.87 -0.25
N GLU A 213 -13.28 10.84 -1.03
CA GLU A 213 -13.68 10.69 -2.44
C GLU A 213 -15.17 10.28 -2.64
N GLY A 214 -15.94 10.23 -1.55
CA GLY A 214 -17.39 10.03 -1.56
C GLY A 214 -17.79 8.67 -2.15
N TRP A 215 -18.58 8.68 -3.23
CA TRP A 215 -19.08 7.44 -3.85
C TRP A 215 -17.97 6.61 -4.51
N ARG A 216 -16.87 7.24 -4.96
CA ARG A 216 -15.77 6.56 -5.65
C ARG A 216 -15.05 5.57 -4.72
N TYR A 217 -14.88 5.93 -3.46
CA TYR A 217 -14.29 5.11 -2.40
C TYR A 217 -15.02 3.76 -2.22
N TRP A 218 -16.33 3.73 -2.43
CA TRP A 218 -17.13 2.51 -2.29
C TRP A 218 -17.32 1.77 -3.61
N VAL A 219 -17.63 2.49 -4.69
CA VAL A 219 -18.08 1.86 -5.94
C VAL A 219 -16.94 1.27 -6.76
N VAL A 220 -15.82 1.99 -6.91
CA VAL A 220 -14.72 1.52 -7.78
C VAL A 220 -14.02 0.29 -7.17
N PRO A 221 -13.68 0.26 -5.87
CA PRO A 221 -13.11 -0.92 -5.25
C PRO A 221 -14.06 -2.10 -5.18
N ALA A 222 -15.35 -1.87 -4.90
CA ALA A 222 -16.36 -2.93 -4.91
C ALA A 222 -16.46 -3.58 -6.29
N LEU A 223 -16.42 -2.76 -7.35
CA LEU A 223 -16.40 -3.26 -8.71
C LEU A 223 -15.14 -4.07 -9.01
N ALA A 224 -13.96 -3.57 -8.63
CA ALA A 224 -12.69 -4.29 -8.81
C ALA A 224 -12.73 -5.64 -8.08
N GLY A 225 -13.26 -5.68 -6.86
CA GLY A 225 -13.47 -6.91 -6.10
C GLY A 225 -14.41 -7.90 -6.78
N VAL A 226 -15.55 -7.43 -7.31
CA VAL A 226 -16.51 -8.28 -8.05
C VAL A 226 -15.89 -8.84 -9.33
N ILE A 227 -15.14 -8.02 -10.08
CA ILE A 227 -14.44 -8.45 -11.31
C ILE A 227 -13.37 -9.49 -10.97
N GLY A 228 -12.55 -9.25 -9.94
CA GLY A 228 -11.52 -10.17 -9.46
C GLY A 228 -12.10 -11.50 -9.01
N ALA A 229 -13.14 -11.47 -8.15
CA ALA A 229 -13.87 -12.66 -7.72
C ALA A 229 -14.45 -13.45 -8.90
N GLY A 230 -15.10 -12.75 -9.83
CA GLY A 230 -15.67 -13.34 -11.04
C GLY A 230 -14.59 -14.03 -11.88
N PHE A 231 -13.43 -13.41 -12.03
CA PHE A 231 -12.30 -14.00 -12.77
C PHE A 231 -11.75 -15.25 -12.10
N VAL A 232 -11.44 -15.19 -10.80
CA VAL A 232 -10.93 -16.35 -10.05
C VAL A 232 -11.91 -17.51 -10.11
N PHE A 233 -13.21 -17.26 -9.87
CA PHE A 233 -14.25 -18.27 -9.94
C PHE A 233 -14.32 -18.89 -11.34
N THR A 234 -14.55 -18.06 -12.36
CA THR A 234 -14.77 -18.55 -13.73
C THR A 234 -13.55 -19.24 -14.30
N PHE A 235 -12.34 -18.78 -13.98
CA PHE A 235 -11.10 -19.43 -14.41
C PHE A 235 -10.99 -20.84 -13.84
N TRP A 236 -11.08 -20.99 -12.51
CA TRP A 236 -10.91 -22.28 -11.85
C TRP A 236 -12.03 -23.27 -12.17
N THR A 237 -13.29 -22.82 -12.24
CA THR A 237 -14.41 -23.70 -12.61
C THR A 237 -14.31 -24.15 -14.06
N THR A 238 -13.98 -23.24 -14.99
CA THR A 238 -13.80 -23.61 -16.40
C THR A 238 -12.62 -24.56 -16.56
N LEU A 239 -11.54 -24.38 -15.82
CA LEU A 239 -10.39 -25.29 -15.86
C LEU A 239 -10.79 -26.71 -15.41
N LEU A 240 -11.53 -26.86 -14.30
CA LEU A 240 -12.01 -28.16 -13.83
C LEU A 240 -12.94 -28.83 -14.83
N GLU A 241 -13.98 -28.13 -15.30
CA GLU A 241 -14.94 -28.66 -16.27
C GLU A 241 -14.23 -29.14 -17.55
N ARG A 242 -13.24 -28.38 -18.01
CA ARG A 242 -12.44 -28.75 -19.19
C ARG A 242 -11.55 -29.95 -18.91
N MET A 243 -10.99 -30.08 -17.71
CA MET A 243 -10.18 -31.24 -17.33
C MET A 243 -10.99 -32.53 -17.28
N GLU A 244 -12.25 -32.50 -16.85
CA GLU A 244 -13.11 -33.69 -16.85
C GLU A 244 -13.41 -34.19 -18.27
N MET A 245 -13.55 -33.27 -19.22
CA MET A 245 -13.79 -33.58 -20.64
C MET A 245 -12.51 -33.87 -21.44
N ALA A 246 -11.33 -33.66 -20.84
CA ALA A 246 -10.05 -33.68 -21.54
C ALA A 246 -9.41 -35.08 -21.65
N ASN A 247 -8.82 -35.36 -22.80
CA ASN A 247 -7.95 -36.52 -23.01
C ASN A 247 -6.61 -36.35 -22.28
N LEU A 248 -5.81 -37.42 -22.14
CA LEU A 248 -4.56 -37.41 -21.37
C LEU A 248 -3.60 -36.27 -21.77
N TRP A 249 -3.36 -36.09 -23.08
CA TRP A 249 -2.54 -34.99 -23.61
C TRP A 249 -3.10 -33.61 -23.25
N GLN A 250 -4.42 -33.45 -23.33
CA GLN A 250 -5.10 -32.20 -23.03
C GLN A 250 -5.03 -31.88 -21.54
N LYS A 251 -5.13 -32.90 -20.67
CA LYS A 251 -4.90 -32.75 -19.22
C LYS A 251 -3.47 -32.29 -18.94
N THR A 252 -2.48 -32.84 -19.63
CA THR A 252 -1.07 -32.39 -19.51
C THR A 252 -0.90 -30.93 -19.91
N VAL A 253 -1.55 -30.47 -20.99
CA VAL A 253 -1.50 -29.06 -21.41
C VAL A 253 -2.26 -28.16 -20.42
N LEU A 254 -3.46 -28.56 -19.98
CA LEU A 254 -4.27 -27.81 -19.03
C LEU A 254 -3.55 -27.64 -17.68
N LEU A 255 -3.00 -28.71 -17.12
CA LEU A 255 -2.29 -28.67 -15.84
C LEU A 255 -0.85 -28.16 -15.95
N GLY A 256 -0.15 -28.46 -17.04
CA GLY A 256 1.27 -28.14 -17.20
C GLY A 256 1.54 -26.75 -17.75
N ILE A 257 0.57 -26.13 -18.44
CA ILE A 257 0.75 -24.84 -19.12
C ILE A 257 -0.33 -23.85 -18.72
N ILE A 258 -1.61 -24.20 -18.90
CA ILE A 258 -2.71 -23.25 -18.71
C ILE A 258 -2.89 -22.91 -17.22
N ALA A 259 -2.87 -23.91 -16.35
CA ALA A 259 -3.03 -23.71 -14.92
C ALA A 259 -1.90 -22.85 -14.31
N PRO A 260 -0.60 -23.08 -14.60
CA PRO A 260 0.48 -22.20 -14.14
C PRO A 260 0.39 -20.77 -14.67
N ILE A 261 0.02 -20.59 -15.94
CA ILE A 261 -0.14 -19.24 -16.51
C ILE A 261 -1.29 -18.50 -15.85
N GLY A 262 -2.45 -19.14 -15.71
CA GLY A 262 -3.59 -18.52 -15.03
C GLY A 262 -3.33 -18.28 -13.55
N ALA A 263 -2.65 -19.20 -12.86
CA ALA A 263 -2.17 -19.02 -11.49
C ALA A 263 -1.25 -17.81 -11.37
N ALA A 264 -0.31 -17.62 -12.30
CA ALA A 264 0.58 -16.45 -12.31
C ALA A 264 -0.18 -15.13 -12.55
N ILE A 265 -1.18 -15.14 -13.44
CA ILE A 265 -2.02 -13.96 -13.70
C ILE A 265 -2.85 -13.61 -12.46
N ILE A 266 -3.54 -14.58 -11.87
CA ILE A 266 -4.32 -14.40 -10.64
C ILE A 266 -3.39 -13.91 -9.53
N PHE A 267 -2.22 -14.53 -9.37
CA PHE A 267 -1.25 -14.14 -8.35
C PHE A 267 -0.81 -12.67 -8.50
N GLY A 268 -0.52 -12.23 -9.73
CA GLY A 268 -0.08 -10.85 -9.99
C GLY A 268 -1.19 -9.80 -9.78
N MET A 269 -2.43 -10.12 -10.13
CA MET A 269 -3.54 -9.17 -10.07
C MET A 269 -4.17 -9.10 -8.66
N SER A 270 -4.35 -10.25 -8.02
CA SER A 270 -5.23 -10.44 -6.88
C SER A 270 -4.47 -10.65 -5.58
N THR A 271 -3.36 -11.40 -5.58
CA THR A 271 -2.67 -11.70 -4.32
C THR A 271 -2.18 -10.43 -3.64
N ALA A 272 -1.54 -9.50 -4.36
CA ALA A 272 -0.99 -8.28 -3.76
C ALA A 272 -2.08 -7.40 -3.10
N THR A 273 -3.22 -7.22 -3.78
CA THR A 273 -4.36 -6.43 -3.27
C THR A 273 -5.10 -7.17 -2.15
N SER A 274 -5.20 -8.49 -2.22
CA SER A 274 -5.73 -9.32 -1.13
C SER A 274 -4.84 -9.26 0.12
N VAL A 275 -3.50 -9.28 -0.04
CA VAL A 275 -2.55 -9.11 1.08
C VAL A 275 -2.65 -7.72 1.69
N LEU A 276 -2.81 -6.67 0.89
CA LEU A 276 -3.10 -5.32 1.38
C LEU A 276 -4.33 -5.29 2.27
N GLY A 277 -5.41 -5.92 1.82
CA GLY A 277 -6.64 -5.98 2.58
C GLY A 277 -6.47 -6.71 3.93
N VAL A 278 -5.67 -7.77 3.98
CA VAL A 278 -5.52 -8.59 5.20
C VAL A 278 -4.39 -8.10 6.11
N GLY A 279 -3.35 -7.48 5.56
CA GLY A 279 -2.07 -7.25 6.25
C GLY A 279 -1.44 -5.87 6.04
N GLY A 280 -2.07 -4.95 5.28
CA GLY A 280 -1.51 -3.63 5.03
C GLY A 280 -1.23 -2.83 6.30
N ASP A 281 -2.19 -2.80 7.23
CA ASP A 281 -1.99 -2.11 8.51
C ASP A 281 -0.82 -2.69 9.30
N ALA A 282 -0.66 -4.01 9.29
CA ALA A 282 0.43 -4.66 10.00
C ALA A 282 1.80 -4.28 9.43
N ALA A 283 1.91 -4.18 8.09
CA ALA A 283 3.14 -3.74 7.43
C ALA A 283 3.48 -2.29 7.76
N ASN A 284 2.52 -1.38 7.67
CA ASN A 284 2.71 0.04 8.01
C ASN A 284 3.05 0.25 9.49
N THR A 285 2.36 -0.47 10.38
CA THR A 285 2.68 -0.47 11.82
C THR A 285 4.11 -0.89 12.05
N TYR A 286 4.55 -1.96 11.37
CA TYR A 286 5.92 -2.46 11.51
C TYR A 286 6.94 -1.44 11.00
N HIS A 287 6.68 -0.79 9.87
CA HIS A 287 7.51 0.29 9.36
C HIS A 287 7.69 1.41 10.40
N LEU A 288 6.58 1.90 10.97
CA LEU A 288 6.62 2.97 11.97
C LEU A 288 7.38 2.54 13.24
N ARG A 289 7.22 1.29 13.69
CA ARG A 289 7.97 0.76 14.85
C ARG A 289 9.47 0.71 14.57
N VAL A 290 9.87 0.18 13.43
CA VAL A 290 11.29 0.12 13.04
C VAL A 290 11.90 1.53 12.95
N SER A 291 11.16 2.48 12.38
CA SER A 291 11.59 3.88 12.30
C SER A 291 11.69 4.53 13.69
N ALA A 292 10.74 4.31 14.59
CA ALA A 292 10.80 4.81 15.96
C ALA A 292 11.98 4.20 16.74
N ASP A 293 12.27 2.92 16.52
CA ASP A 293 13.41 2.24 17.14
C ASP A 293 14.74 2.76 16.61
N ALA A 294 14.85 3.01 15.31
CA ALA A 294 16.03 3.65 14.71
C ALA A 294 16.26 5.05 15.30
N LEU A 295 15.21 5.87 15.45
CA LEU A 295 15.31 7.20 16.06
C LEU A 295 15.74 7.13 17.54
N GLN A 296 15.23 6.15 18.30
CA GLN A 296 15.67 5.95 19.68
C GLN A 296 17.15 5.56 19.75
N GLN A 297 17.61 4.70 18.85
CA GLN A 297 19.02 4.33 18.79
C GLN A 297 19.88 5.56 18.50
N SER A 298 19.54 6.36 17.48
CA SER A 298 20.24 7.61 17.17
C SER A 298 20.22 8.60 18.34
N LEU A 299 19.10 8.71 19.07
CA LEU A 299 19.01 9.55 20.26
C LEU A 299 19.93 9.08 21.39
N ASN A 300 20.05 7.76 21.59
CA ASN A 300 20.95 7.19 22.60
C ASN A 300 22.42 7.42 22.24
N GLU A 301 22.79 7.21 20.97
CA GLU A 301 24.12 7.49 20.44
C GLU A 301 24.47 8.98 20.59
N LEU A 302 23.53 9.87 20.24
CA LEU A 302 23.68 11.31 20.39
C LEU A 302 23.86 11.72 21.86
N ARG A 303 23.03 11.19 22.76
CA ARG A 303 23.16 11.44 24.20
C ARG A 303 24.54 11.01 24.70
N GLN A 304 25.01 9.82 24.33
CA GLN A 304 26.31 9.30 24.77
C GLN A 304 27.46 10.18 24.25
N ALA A 305 27.42 10.57 22.97
CA ALA A 305 28.41 11.47 22.39
C ALA A 305 28.42 12.85 23.07
N ARG A 306 27.25 13.44 23.31
CA ARG A 306 27.11 14.75 23.97
C ARG A 306 27.62 14.74 25.41
N VAL A 307 27.26 13.74 26.20
CA VAL A 307 27.76 13.61 27.59
C VAL A 307 29.30 13.55 27.59
N GLY A 308 29.89 12.74 26.71
CA GLY A 308 31.35 12.66 26.58
C GLY A 308 32.01 13.98 26.17
N GLN A 309 31.36 14.78 25.31
CA GLN A 309 31.82 16.12 24.94
C GLN A 309 31.76 17.07 26.14
N TYR A 310 30.62 17.16 26.83
CA TYR A 310 30.43 18.06 27.96
C TYR A 310 31.41 17.78 29.11
N ASP A 311 31.62 16.50 29.44
CA ASP A 311 32.51 16.10 30.52
C ASP A 311 33.98 16.40 30.22
N ARG A 312 34.36 16.61 28.95
CA ARG A 312 35.71 17.05 28.55
C ARG A 312 35.82 18.57 28.39
N LEU A 313 34.84 19.20 27.77
CA LEU A 313 34.91 20.63 27.43
C LEU A 313 34.85 21.54 28.65
N VAL A 314 33.97 21.25 29.62
CA VAL A 314 33.83 22.09 30.81
C VAL A 314 35.14 22.16 31.61
N PRO A 315 35.82 21.03 31.92
CA PRO A 315 37.13 21.08 32.57
C PRO A 315 38.20 21.84 31.77
N ILE A 316 38.24 21.69 30.44
CA ILE A 316 39.21 22.41 29.59
C ILE A 316 39.00 23.93 29.71
N ALA A 317 37.76 24.41 29.60
CA ALA A 317 37.44 25.83 29.72
C ALA A 317 37.78 26.38 31.12
N ARG A 318 37.46 25.64 32.18
CA ARG A 318 37.79 26.01 33.57
C ARG A 318 39.29 26.06 33.81
N GLN A 319 40.03 25.05 33.35
CA GLN A 319 41.49 25.02 33.47
C GLN A 319 42.14 26.18 32.71
N MET A 320 41.60 26.56 31.55
CA MET A 320 42.06 27.70 30.79
C MET A 320 41.81 29.03 31.53
N SER A 321 40.61 29.21 32.08
CA SER A 321 40.25 30.37 32.92
C SER A 321 41.20 30.50 34.12
N ASP A 322 41.35 29.43 34.90
CA ASP A 322 42.25 29.39 36.06
C ASP A 322 43.71 29.69 35.68
N ARG A 323 44.15 29.22 34.50
CA ARG A 323 45.51 29.48 34.02
C ARG A 323 45.70 30.97 33.70
N PHE A 324 44.77 31.60 33.00
CA PHE A 324 44.85 33.04 32.71
C PHE A 324 44.73 33.90 33.97
N GLU A 325 43.88 33.52 34.93
CA GLU A 325 43.76 34.21 36.21
C GLU A 325 45.08 34.15 37.01
N ARG A 326 45.69 32.97 37.12
CA ARG A 326 46.99 32.82 37.79
C ARG A 326 48.08 33.66 37.12
N LEU A 327 48.10 33.70 35.78
CA LEU A 327 49.04 34.55 35.04
C LEU A 327 48.79 36.03 35.31
N ALA A 328 47.52 36.47 35.38
CA ALA A 328 47.17 37.85 35.69
C ALA A 328 47.62 38.26 37.10
N VAL A 329 47.37 37.41 38.10
CA VAL A 329 47.79 37.66 39.49
C VAL A 329 49.31 37.70 39.60
N GLN A 330 50.02 36.76 38.99
CA GLN A 330 51.49 36.74 38.98
C GLN A 330 52.08 38.00 38.33
N GLU A 331 51.48 38.47 37.24
CA GLU A 331 51.89 39.71 36.60
C GLU A 331 51.66 40.93 37.50
N GLU A 332 50.52 41.01 38.17
CA GLU A 332 50.20 42.11 39.08
C GLU A 332 51.12 42.14 40.32
N THR A 333 51.43 40.97 40.92
CA THR A 333 52.21 40.91 42.16
C THR A 333 53.71 40.93 41.95
N HIS A 334 54.21 40.32 40.87
CA HIS A 334 55.64 40.12 40.65
C HIS A 334 56.17 40.75 39.36
N GLY A 335 55.30 41.20 38.45
CA GLY A 335 55.71 41.69 37.14
C GLY A 335 56.44 40.62 36.34
N THR A 336 56.04 39.35 36.48
CA THR A 336 56.80 38.20 35.96
C THR A 336 56.98 38.23 34.44
N LEU A 337 56.04 38.84 33.72
CA LEU A 337 56.07 38.97 32.27
C LEU A 337 56.68 40.31 31.84
N THR A 338 56.28 41.44 32.44
CA THR A 338 56.78 42.78 32.02
C THR A 338 58.02 43.29 32.78
N SER A 339 58.52 42.54 33.75
CA SER A 339 59.55 42.96 34.73
C SER A 339 59.15 44.17 35.60
N ALA A 340 57.86 44.54 35.61
CA ALA A 340 57.31 45.62 36.42
C ALA A 340 56.02 45.15 37.10
N ALA A 341 56.01 45.13 38.43
CA ALA A 341 54.82 44.76 39.21
C ALA A 341 53.76 45.88 39.19
N GLY A 342 52.49 45.51 39.25
CA GLY A 342 51.33 46.41 39.30
C GLY A 342 50.25 46.08 38.26
N ALA A 343 49.05 46.62 38.48
CA ALA A 343 47.93 46.48 37.56
C ALA A 343 48.18 47.27 36.26
N GLY A 344 48.61 46.55 35.21
CA GLY A 344 48.90 47.08 33.88
C GLY A 344 48.02 46.47 32.79
N SER A 345 48.18 46.94 31.55
CA SER A 345 47.39 46.46 30.39
C SER A 345 47.50 44.96 30.15
N VAL A 346 48.64 44.33 30.49
CA VAL A 346 48.84 42.88 30.40
C VAL A 346 48.00 42.11 31.43
N SER A 347 48.00 42.55 32.69
CA SER A 347 47.18 41.93 33.73
C SER A 347 45.68 42.06 33.45
N VAL A 348 45.24 43.21 32.91
CA VAL A 348 43.86 43.43 32.46
C VAL A 348 43.52 42.50 31.30
N PHE A 349 44.38 42.41 30.29
CA PHE A 349 44.18 41.51 29.15
C PHE A 349 44.09 40.03 29.57
N LEU A 350 44.92 39.59 30.52
CA LEU A 350 44.87 38.23 31.06
C LEU A 350 43.57 37.98 31.85
N ARG A 351 43.07 38.97 32.60
CA ARG A 351 41.76 38.90 33.23
C ARG A 351 40.62 38.84 32.21
N ASP A 352 40.71 39.59 31.12
CA ASP A 352 39.73 39.52 30.03
C ASP A 352 39.70 38.11 29.42
N LEU A 353 40.86 37.51 29.15
CA LEU A 353 40.94 36.12 28.68
C LEU A 353 40.40 35.10 29.70
N SER A 354 40.69 35.30 30.98
CA SER A 354 40.15 34.50 32.08
C SER A 354 38.62 34.56 32.12
N GLN A 355 38.05 35.76 31.99
CA GLN A 355 36.61 35.99 31.99
C GLN A 355 35.94 35.36 30.76
N VAL A 356 36.52 35.49 29.57
CA VAL A 356 35.98 34.87 28.35
C VAL A 356 36.04 33.34 28.48
N ALA A 357 37.13 32.78 29.02
CA ALA A 357 37.26 31.34 29.26
C ALA A 357 36.25 30.81 30.30
N GLY A 358 36.01 31.56 31.37
CA GLY A 358 34.96 31.27 32.35
C GLY A 358 33.57 31.32 31.71
N GLY A 359 33.31 32.33 30.88
CA GLY A 359 32.07 32.45 30.12
C GLY A 359 31.80 31.28 29.16
N ILE A 360 32.84 30.70 28.56
CA ILE A 360 32.71 29.46 27.77
C ILE A 360 32.22 28.32 28.67
N ALA A 361 32.82 28.12 29.84
CA ALA A 361 32.42 27.04 30.75
C ALA A 361 30.96 27.19 31.18
N ASP A 362 30.55 28.40 31.58
CA ASP A 362 29.19 28.71 32.00
C ASP A 362 28.18 28.49 30.87
N HIS A 363 28.50 28.95 29.65
CA HIS A 363 27.64 28.74 28.49
C HIS A 363 27.49 27.25 28.16
N ILE A 364 28.56 26.48 28.20
CA ILE A 364 28.52 25.04 27.94
C ILE A 364 27.70 24.30 29.00
N GLU A 365 27.76 24.69 30.27
CA GLU A 365 26.92 24.10 31.33
C GLU A 365 25.44 24.46 31.18
N GLN A 366 25.13 25.69 30.79
CA GLN A 366 23.76 26.10 30.46
C GLN A 366 23.20 25.30 29.28
N THR A 367 23.97 25.19 28.20
CA THR A 367 23.61 24.41 27.02
C THR A 367 23.46 22.93 27.34
N ARG A 368 24.36 22.34 28.15
CA ARG A 368 24.23 20.97 28.67
C ARG A 368 22.89 20.75 29.36
N THR A 369 22.47 21.69 30.20
CA THR A 369 21.22 21.60 30.95
C THR A 369 20.01 21.66 30.02
N ALA A 370 20.00 22.60 29.08
CA ALA A 370 18.94 22.75 28.08
C ALA A 370 18.83 21.52 27.17
N GLU A 371 19.94 21.03 26.62
CA GLU A 371 19.96 19.82 25.78
C GLU A 371 19.56 18.57 26.56
N THR A 372 19.98 18.43 27.82
CA THR A 372 19.57 17.30 28.66
C THR A 372 18.06 17.27 28.84
N GLN A 373 17.44 18.45 29.01
CA GLN A 373 15.99 18.57 29.08
C GLN A 373 15.33 18.21 27.74
N GLU A 374 15.82 18.76 26.63
CA GLU A 374 15.28 18.47 25.30
C GLU A 374 15.36 16.97 24.97
N ILE A 375 16.50 16.32 25.26
CA ILE A 375 16.66 14.88 25.07
C ILE A 375 15.67 14.08 25.95
N ARG A 376 15.35 14.54 27.17
CA ARG A 376 14.31 13.92 28.00
C ARG A 376 12.93 14.05 27.35
N ASP A 377 12.59 15.22 26.83
CA ASP A 377 11.30 15.50 26.20
C ASP A 377 11.13 14.72 24.88
N ILE A 378 12.21 14.56 24.11
CA ILE A 378 12.23 13.69 22.92
C ILE A 378 12.01 12.23 23.32
N ASN A 379 12.71 11.73 24.36
CA ASN A 379 12.53 10.35 24.86
C ASN A 379 11.08 10.09 25.29
N GLU A 380 10.48 11.05 25.99
CA GLU A 380 9.08 10.95 26.41
C GLU A 380 8.13 10.94 25.20
N SER A 381 8.41 11.74 24.17
CA SER A 381 7.65 11.74 22.92
C SER A 381 7.76 10.40 22.19
N LEU A 382 8.97 9.83 22.09
CA LEU A 382 9.20 8.49 21.52
C LEU A 382 8.50 7.39 22.33
N ARG A 383 8.46 7.51 23.66
CA ARG A 383 7.75 6.57 24.53
C ARG A 383 6.25 6.58 24.22
N ARG A 384 5.63 7.75 24.17
CA ARG A 384 4.20 7.90 23.81
C ARG A 384 3.91 7.40 22.40
N LEU A 385 4.80 7.68 21.45
CA LEU A 385 4.68 7.18 20.08
C LEU A 385 4.69 5.65 20.05
N ARG A 386 5.60 5.00 20.79
CA ARG A 386 5.65 3.53 20.90
C ARG A 386 4.43 2.95 21.60
N GLU A 387 3.93 3.62 22.63
CA GLU A 387 2.69 3.23 23.31
C GLU A 387 1.51 3.29 22.32
N ALA A 388 1.39 4.36 21.53
CA ALA A 388 0.37 4.48 20.49
C ALA A 388 0.55 3.45 19.35
N LEU A 389 1.79 3.10 19.00
CA LEU A 389 2.10 2.03 18.04
C LEU A 389 1.85 0.62 18.59
N ALA A 390 1.66 0.46 19.90
CA ALA A 390 1.31 -0.82 20.50
C ALA A 390 -0.17 -1.17 20.30
N ASP A 391 -1.03 -0.15 20.16
CA ASP A 391 -2.44 -0.33 19.79
C ASP A 391 -2.56 -1.01 18.41
N ARG A 392 -3.61 -1.83 18.24
CA ARG A 392 -3.81 -2.65 17.03
C ARG A 392 -5.08 -2.25 16.28
N GLY A 393 -5.03 -2.31 14.95
CA GLY A 393 -6.21 -2.24 14.07
C GLY A 393 -6.68 -0.82 13.75
N ASP A 394 -8.00 -0.62 13.74
CA ASP A 394 -8.68 0.57 13.19
C ASP A 394 -8.27 1.90 13.86
N VAL A 395 -7.95 1.86 15.16
CA VAL A 395 -7.49 3.04 15.92
C VAL A 395 -6.16 3.55 15.38
N LEU A 396 -5.26 2.65 15.00
CA LEU A 396 -3.97 3.02 14.44
C LEU A 396 -4.15 3.67 13.07
N ARG A 397 -5.06 3.14 12.25
CA ARG A 397 -5.34 3.68 10.92
C ARG A 397 -5.93 5.08 11.00
N ALA A 398 -6.89 5.31 11.90
CA ALA A 398 -7.45 6.64 12.13
C ALA A 398 -6.39 7.66 12.55
N ASN A 399 -5.33 7.20 13.23
CA ASN A 399 -4.27 8.06 13.75
C ASN A 399 -2.99 8.04 12.89
N TYR A 400 -2.96 7.34 11.74
CA TYR A 400 -1.74 7.09 10.99
C TYR A 400 -1.02 8.37 10.55
N GLU A 401 -1.76 9.35 10.02
CA GLU A 401 -1.21 10.65 9.65
C GLU A 401 -0.63 11.42 10.84
N THR A 402 -1.29 11.33 11.99
CA THR A 402 -0.82 11.94 13.24
C THR A 402 0.46 11.28 13.71
N LEU A 403 0.54 9.94 13.66
CA LEU A 403 1.74 9.19 14.04
C LEU A 403 2.93 9.51 13.13
N ILE A 404 2.70 9.64 11.82
CA ILE A 404 3.74 10.09 10.87
C ILE A 404 4.21 11.50 11.22
N ARG A 405 3.28 12.42 11.50
CA ARG A 405 3.61 13.79 11.88
C ARG A 405 4.44 13.83 13.16
N ASP A 406 4.04 13.05 14.16
CA ASP A 406 4.73 12.97 15.44
C ASP A 406 6.14 12.38 15.27
N LEU A 407 6.30 11.32 14.48
CA LEU A 407 7.59 10.71 14.17
C LEU A 407 8.52 11.70 13.43
N ASN A 408 8.00 12.42 12.42
CA ASN A 408 8.74 13.48 11.73
C ASN A 408 9.14 14.62 12.67
N SER A 409 8.26 15.02 13.60
CA SER A 409 8.56 16.05 14.58
C SER A 409 9.69 15.63 15.51
N VAL A 410 9.70 14.37 15.96
CA VAL A 410 10.75 13.79 16.78
C VAL A 410 12.06 13.74 16.01
N GLN A 411 12.06 13.28 14.76
CA GLN A 411 13.26 13.27 13.91
C GLN A 411 13.83 14.67 13.74
N SER A 412 12.99 15.67 13.45
CA SER A 412 13.41 17.07 13.30
C SER A 412 14.07 17.60 14.58
N ARG A 413 13.47 17.31 15.74
CA ARG A 413 14.03 17.70 17.05
C ARG A 413 15.37 17.01 17.32
N ILE A 414 15.50 15.70 17.06
CA ILE A 414 16.79 14.99 17.16
C ILE A 414 17.82 15.63 16.21
N GLY A 415 17.43 15.93 14.98
CA GLY A 415 18.27 16.62 14.00
C GLY A 415 18.74 17.99 14.49
N SER A 416 17.87 18.76 15.13
CA SER A 416 18.23 20.08 15.69
C SER A 416 19.23 19.98 16.85
N VAL A 417 19.09 18.98 17.72
CA VAL A 417 20.05 18.71 18.81
C VAL A 417 21.37 18.22 18.21
N ALA A 418 21.33 17.36 17.19
CA ALA A 418 22.52 16.87 16.51
C ALA A 418 23.30 18.00 15.81
N ALA A 419 22.59 18.95 15.19
CA ALA A 419 23.18 20.11 14.52
C ALA A 419 23.82 21.11 15.49
N THR A 420 23.35 21.19 16.74
CA THR A 420 23.88 22.12 17.75
C THR A 420 25.14 21.56 18.40
N SER A 421 26.32 21.87 17.88
CA SER A 421 27.60 21.33 18.37
C SER A 421 28.24 22.24 19.44
N PRO A 422 28.47 21.75 20.68
CA PRO A 422 29.22 22.51 21.68
C PRO A 422 30.70 22.65 21.31
N LEU A 423 31.24 21.75 20.48
CA LEU A 423 32.60 21.83 19.95
C LEU A 423 32.77 23.01 18.99
N ASP A 424 31.76 23.29 18.17
CA ASP A 424 31.80 24.37 17.18
C ASP A 424 31.77 25.72 17.89
N TYR A 425 30.92 25.85 18.91
CA TYR A 425 30.91 27.03 19.79
C TYR A 425 32.26 27.23 20.48
N PHE A 426 32.84 26.18 21.08
CA PHE A 426 34.14 26.28 21.74
C PHE A 426 35.23 26.71 20.76
N SER A 427 35.27 26.09 19.58
CA SER A 427 36.25 26.39 18.53
C SER A 427 36.13 27.83 18.04
N PHE A 428 34.90 28.33 17.89
CA PHE A 428 34.63 29.73 17.55
C PHE A 428 35.15 30.70 18.62
N GLN A 429 34.96 30.38 19.91
CA GLN A 429 35.46 31.21 21.00
C GLN A 429 36.99 31.20 21.11
N ILE A 430 37.63 30.06 20.83
CA ILE A 430 39.10 29.96 20.74
C ILE A 430 39.64 30.84 19.61
N ALA A 431 38.99 30.85 18.44
CA ALA A 431 39.33 31.77 17.36
C ALA A 431 39.16 33.24 17.78
N THR A 432 38.09 33.56 18.51
CA THR A 432 37.85 34.90 19.04
C THR A 432 38.94 35.33 20.03
N MET A 433 39.35 34.46 20.96
CA MET A 433 40.46 34.72 21.89
C MET A 433 41.80 34.91 21.19
N ARG A 434 42.02 34.20 20.06
CA ARG A 434 43.23 34.37 19.24
C ARG A 434 43.33 35.79 18.70
N ASP A 435 42.21 36.38 18.29
CA ASP A 435 42.18 37.74 17.73
C ASP A 435 42.27 38.85 18.78
N MET A 436 41.99 38.55 20.05
CA MET A 436 42.17 39.52 21.15
C MET A 436 43.63 39.93 21.31
N ARG A 437 43.88 41.24 21.39
CA ARG A 437 45.22 41.82 21.60
C ARG A 437 45.24 42.69 22.87
N PRO A 438 46.35 42.68 23.63
CA PRO A 438 46.53 43.61 24.74
C PRO A 438 46.59 45.04 24.21
N LEU A 439 45.98 45.98 24.93
CA LEU A 439 46.10 47.42 24.67
C LEU A 439 47.59 47.80 24.72
N SER A 440 48.05 48.45 23.65
CA SER A 440 49.47 48.70 23.39
C SER A 440 50.17 49.45 24.52
N ALA A 441 51.41 49.02 24.71
CA ALA A 441 52.46 49.55 25.54
C ALA A 441 52.89 50.99 25.19
N ASP A 442 52.02 51.98 25.32
CA ASP A 442 52.42 53.40 25.24
C ASP A 442 52.97 53.87 26.59
N SER A 443 54.12 53.32 26.96
CA SER A 443 54.90 53.91 28.05
C SER A 443 55.59 55.18 27.53
N ILE A 444 55.56 56.25 28.32
CA ILE A 444 56.22 57.54 28.03
C ILE A 444 57.76 57.38 27.89
N ASN A 445 58.31 56.24 28.33
CA ASN A 445 59.75 55.98 28.38
C ASN A 445 60.19 55.02 27.25
N ARG A 446 60.98 55.53 26.28
CA ARG A 446 61.35 54.80 25.05
C ARG A 446 62.04 53.45 25.29
N GLY A 447 62.80 53.30 26.39
CA GLY A 447 63.44 52.02 26.74
C GLY A 447 62.46 50.97 27.25
N PHE A 448 61.46 51.39 28.03
CA PHE A 448 60.37 50.53 28.51
C PHE A 448 59.41 50.13 27.40
N ALA A 449 59.19 51.01 26.41
CA ALA A 449 58.33 50.70 25.26
C ALA A 449 58.88 49.57 24.37
N VAL A 450 60.21 49.39 24.29
CA VAL A 450 60.82 48.30 23.52
C VAL A 450 60.69 46.96 24.24
N SER A 451 61.05 46.89 25.53
CA SER A 451 60.89 45.67 26.33
C SER A 451 59.42 45.25 26.45
N GLN A 452 58.51 46.21 26.59
CA GLN A 452 57.08 45.93 26.70
C GLN A 452 56.48 45.41 25.38
N ARG A 453 56.98 45.82 24.21
CA ARG A 453 56.59 45.23 22.91
C ARG A 453 57.08 43.79 22.75
N GLU A 454 58.29 43.49 23.20
CA GLU A 454 58.84 42.14 23.17
C GLU A 454 58.03 41.19 24.08
N VAL A 455 57.71 41.64 25.30
CA VAL A 455 56.86 40.90 26.23
C VAL A 455 55.47 40.66 25.67
N VAL A 456 54.83 41.68 25.09
CA VAL A 456 53.52 41.54 24.45
C VAL A 456 53.57 40.54 23.28
N THR A 457 54.67 40.52 22.53
CA THR A 457 54.85 39.57 21.42
C THR A 457 55.02 38.14 21.94
N ASN A 458 55.85 37.93 22.97
CA ASN A 458 56.04 36.63 23.60
C ASN A 458 54.74 36.11 24.23
N LEU A 459 54.00 36.98 24.92
CA LEU A 459 52.68 36.65 25.46
C LEU A 459 51.68 36.25 24.37
N GLN A 460 51.67 36.96 23.23
CA GLN A 460 50.83 36.57 22.10
C GLN A 460 51.22 35.20 21.53
N ASN A 461 52.52 34.90 21.43
CA ASN A 461 53.01 33.61 20.96
C ASN A 461 52.64 32.47 21.92
N ASP A 462 52.80 32.67 23.23
CA ASP A 462 52.45 31.68 24.26
C ASP A 462 50.94 31.43 24.29
N LYS A 463 50.14 32.51 24.23
CA LYS A 463 48.68 32.43 24.07
C LYS A 463 48.32 31.59 22.85
N ASN A 464 48.88 31.92 21.68
CA ASN A 464 48.54 31.24 20.44
C ASN A 464 48.92 29.76 20.48
N THR A 465 50.07 29.41 21.06
CA THR A 465 50.52 28.03 21.24
C THR A 465 49.55 27.23 22.11
N LEU A 466 49.08 27.81 23.22
CA LEU A 466 48.07 27.17 24.08
C LEU A 466 46.75 26.97 23.34
N LEU A 467 46.29 27.99 22.60
CA LEU A 467 45.06 27.90 21.83
C LEU A 467 45.17 26.88 20.69
N ASP A 468 46.35 26.70 20.08
CA ASP A 468 46.62 25.66 19.08
C ASP A 468 46.53 24.24 19.67
N GLU A 469 47.09 24.02 20.86
CA GLU A 469 46.99 22.75 21.56
C GLU A 469 45.53 22.39 21.87
N ILE A 470 44.76 23.36 22.37
CA ILE A 470 43.33 23.19 22.65
C ILE A 470 42.58 22.93 21.35
N ALA A 471 42.81 23.72 20.29
CA ALA A 471 42.15 23.52 19.00
C ALA A 471 42.43 22.13 18.39
N ALA A 472 43.66 21.61 18.56
CA ALA A 472 44.00 20.25 18.14
C ALA A 472 43.21 19.19 18.94
N SER A 473 43.06 19.38 20.26
CA SER A 473 42.22 18.52 21.12
C SER A 473 40.75 18.56 20.72
N LEU A 474 40.20 19.76 20.45
CA LEU A 474 38.82 19.94 19.97
C LEU A 474 38.59 19.23 18.64
N LYS A 475 39.52 19.37 17.69
CA LYS A 475 39.45 18.69 16.39
C LYS A 475 39.45 17.16 16.55
N ALA A 476 40.33 16.63 17.38
CA ALA A 476 40.37 15.19 17.67
C ALA A 476 39.07 14.66 18.29
N MET A 477 38.34 15.50 19.05
CA MET A 477 37.01 15.16 19.57
C MET A 477 35.92 15.22 18.49
N GLY A 478 36.02 16.15 17.53
CA GLY A 478 35.07 16.27 16.42
C GLY A 478 35.09 15.10 15.45
N ASP A 479 36.28 14.54 15.20
CA ASP A 479 36.46 13.40 14.29
C ASP A 479 35.89 12.07 14.86
N GLN A 480 35.56 12.01 16.15
CA GLN A 480 35.17 10.77 16.85
C GLN A 480 33.68 10.39 16.77
N GLY A 481 32.80 11.21 16.18
CA GLY A 481 31.41 10.76 16.01
C GLY A 481 30.40 11.84 15.63
N GLN A 482 30.19 12.02 14.33
CA GLN A 482 28.93 12.57 13.85
C GLN A 482 27.87 11.48 13.91
N VAL A 483 26.84 11.71 14.74
CA VAL A 483 25.69 10.83 14.79
C VAL A 483 24.81 11.13 13.58
N VAL A 484 24.66 10.12 12.71
CA VAL A 484 23.77 10.22 11.55
C VAL A 484 22.35 9.90 12.02
N VAL A 485 21.47 10.89 11.90
CA VAL A 485 20.04 10.70 12.13
C VAL A 485 19.44 10.18 10.82
N PRO A 486 18.92 8.93 10.79
CA PRO A 486 18.35 8.39 9.56
C PRO A 486 17.13 9.20 9.14
N PRO A 487 16.98 9.52 7.84
CA PRO A 487 15.78 10.18 7.36
C PRO A 487 14.59 9.24 7.46
N PHE A 488 13.46 9.72 7.99
CA PHE A 488 12.18 9.05 7.80
C PHE A 488 11.71 9.30 6.37
N ALA A 489 11.41 8.21 5.66
CA ALA A 489 10.73 8.26 4.37
C ALA A 489 9.35 7.63 4.55
N PRO A 490 8.25 8.37 4.38
CA PRO A 490 6.92 7.77 4.39
C PRO A 490 6.86 6.72 3.29
N MET A 491 6.43 5.53 3.66
CA MET A 491 6.38 4.37 2.78
C MET A 491 4.96 4.17 2.27
N HIS A 492 4.83 3.86 0.97
CA HIS A 492 3.54 3.50 0.39
C HIS A 492 3.15 2.06 0.77
N ASP A 493 1.86 1.78 0.93
CA ASP A 493 1.36 0.52 1.49
C ASP A 493 1.81 -0.74 0.71
N LEU A 494 1.83 -0.64 -0.63
CA LEU A 494 2.35 -1.70 -1.50
C LEU A 494 3.83 -1.97 -1.24
N GLU A 495 4.61 -0.90 -1.06
CA GLU A 495 6.03 -0.99 -0.79
C GLU A 495 6.27 -1.61 0.58
N ALA A 496 5.50 -1.19 1.60
CA ALA A 496 5.60 -1.71 2.96
C ALA A 496 5.38 -3.23 3.00
N ILE A 497 4.37 -3.74 2.29
CA ILE A 497 4.07 -5.18 2.25
C ILE A 497 5.16 -5.99 1.56
N LEU A 498 5.81 -5.41 0.54
CA LEU A 498 6.91 -6.07 -0.17
C LEU A 498 8.19 -6.05 0.64
N VAL A 499 8.51 -4.95 1.34
CA VAL A 499 9.72 -4.87 2.17
C VAL A 499 9.56 -5.71 3.44
N TYR A 500 8.38 -5.70 4.05
CA TYR A 500 8.08 -6.43 5.29
C TYR A 500 7.37 -7.77 5.07
N TRP A 501 7.48 -8.36 3.87
CA TRP A 501 6.78 -9.59 3.51
C TRP A 501 7.02 -10.76 4.49
N LYS A 502 8.22 -10.83 5.08
CA LYS A 502 8.59 -11.88 6.05
C LYS A 502 7.83 -11.72 7.37
N GLN A 503 7.59 -10.49 7.78
CA GLN A 503 6.88 -10.17 9.02
C GLN A 503 5.38 -10.41 8.90
N ILE A 504 4.84 -10.28 7.69
CA ILE A 504 3.43 -10.53 7.37
C ILE A 504 3.24 -11.81 6.53
N TRP A 505 4.09 -12.82 6.73
CA TRP A 505 4.05 -14.07 5.95
C TRP A 505 2.69 -14.77 6.05
N LEU A 506 1.97 -14.63 7.17
CA LEU A 506 0.65 -15.22 7.37
C LEU A 506 -0.40 -14.56 6.46
N SER A 507 -0.36 -13.23 6.29
CA SER A 507 -1.26 -12.51 5.38
C SER A 507 -1.00 -12.92 3.92
N TRP A 508 0.27 -13.07 3.54
CA TRP A 508 0.67 -13.64 2.26
C TRP A 508 0.17 -15.07 2.07
N ALA A 509 0.34 -15.93 3.07
CA ALA A 509 -0.13 -17.31 3.02
C ALA A 509 -1.65 -17.39 2.84
N ILE A 510 -2.42 -16.57 3.57
CA ILE A 510 -3.89 -16.54 3.45
C ILE A 510 -4.32 -16.06 2.06
N ALA A 511 -3.72 -14.99 1.55
CA ALA A 511 -4.05 -14.47 0.22
C ALA A 511 -3.73 -15.50 -0.88
N ILE A 512 -2.53 -16.09 -0.85
CA ILE A 512 -2.12 -17.14 -1.78
C ILE A 512 -3.03 -18.37 -1.66
N ALA A 513 -3.35 -18.81 -0.44
CA ALA A 513 -4.20 -19.97 -0.22
C ALA A 513 -5.62 -19.73 -0.73
N THR A 514 -6.13 -18.50 -0.67
CA THR A 514 -7.45 -18.17 -1.22
C THR A 514 -7.41 -18.21 -2.74
N ASP A 515 -6.44 -17.53 -3.34
CA ASP A 515 -6.35 -17.38 -4.78
C ASP A 515 -6.00 -18.71 -5.48
N MET A 516 -5.12 -19.52 -4.87
CA MET A 516 -4.59 -20.78 -5.40
C MET A 516 -5.25 -22.03 -4.80
N GLY A 517 -6.10 -21.90 -3.78
CA GLY A 517 -6.78 -23.02 -3.13
C GLY A 517 -7.52 -23.95 -4.13
N PRO A 518 -8.24 -23.41 -5.13
CA PRO A 518 -8.88 -24.24 -6.15
C PRO A 518 -7.89 -25.08 -6.98
N LEU A 519 -6.67 -24.59 -7.23
CA LEU A 519 -5.64 -25.36 -7.94
C LEU A 519 -5.28 -26.65 -7.21
N LEU A 520 -5.13 -26.58 -5.88
CA LEU A 520 -4.83 -27.76 -5.06
C LEU A 520 -5.93 -28.81 -5.19
N TRP A 521 -7.19 -28.39 -5.16
CA TRP A 521 -8.32 -29.29 -5.37
C TRP A 521 -8.34 -29.91 -6.77
N ILE A 522 -8.02 -29.13 -7.79
CA ILE A 522 -7.91 -29.64 -9.17
C ILE A 522 -6.78 -30.67 -9.28
N LEU A 523 -5.64 -30.43 -8.63
CA LEU A 523 -4.53 -31.39 -8.59
C LEU A 523 -4.93 -32.67 -7.85
N VAL A 524 -5.62 -32.56 -6.72
CA VAL A 524 -6.17 -33.73 -6.01
C VAL A 524 -7.16 -34.49 -6.90
N ALA A 525 -8.08 -33.79 -7.59
CA ALA A 525 -9.03 -34.40 -8.52
C ALA A 525 -8.34 -35.05 -9.75
N ALA A 526 -7.18 -34.55 -10.15
CA ALA A 526 -6.40 -35.11 -11.25
C ALA A 526 -5.66 -36.40 -10.86
N VAL A 527 -5.18 -36.49 -9.62
CA VAL A 527 -4.46 -37.65 -9.08
C VAL A 527 -5.42 -38.72 -8.55
N MET A 528 -6.52 -38.29 -7.92
CA MET A 528 -7.53 -39.20 -7.41
C MET A 528 -8.13 -39.98 -8.58
N PRO A 529 -8.22 -41.33 -8.51
CA PRO A 529 -8.82 -42.10 -9.58
C PRO A 529 -10.29 -41.70 -9.70
N THR A 530 -10.60 -40.86 -10.69
CA THR A 530 -11.99 -40.60 -11.08
C THR A 530 -12.68 -41.94 -11.27
N GLY A 531 -13.91 -42.08 -10.77
CA GLY A 531 -14.65 -43.34 -10.67
C GLY A 531 -14.68 -44.22 -11.93
N SER A 532 -14.21 -43.75 -13.09
CA SER A 532 -13.82 -44.57 -14.22
C SER A 532 -12.84 -45.70 -13.91
N TYR A 533 -11.91 -45.56 -12.94
CA TYR A 533 -11.04 -46.67 -12.53
C TYR A 533 -11.80 -47.71 -11.71
N LEU A 534 -12.68 -47.28 -10.81
CA LEU A 534 -13.55 -48.18 -10.05
C LEU A 534 -14.59 -48.86 -10.96
N VAL A 535 -15.15 -48.14 -11.93
CA VAL A 535 -16.09 -48.70 -12.91
C VAL A 535 -15.37 -49.61 -13.91
N LYS A 536 -14.14 -49.30 -14.32
CA LYS A 536 -13.35 -50.25 -15.13
C LYS A 536 -12.93 -51.46 -14.33
N ALA A 537 -12.50 -51.30 -13.08
CA ALA A 537 -12.22 -52.42 -12.18
C ALA A 537 -13.48 -53.28 -12.00
N HIS A 538 -14.64 -52.66 -11.74
CA HIS A 538 -15.91 -53.37 -11.61
C HIS A 538 -16.37 -54.03 -12.92
N GLN A 539 -16.19 -53.37 -14.07
CA GLN A 539 -16.51 -53.95 -15.39
C GLN A 539 -15.51 -55.04 -15.84
N GLU A 540 -14.26 -54.96 -15.41
CA GLU A 540 -13.24 -55.99 -15.64
C GLU A 540 -13.41 -57.16 -14.66
N GLU A 541 -13.88 -56.91 -13.44
CA GLU A 541 -14.28 -57.92 -12.45
C GLU A 541 -15.57 -58.66 -12.84
N ASP A 542 -16.61 -57.94 -13.29
CA ASP A 542 -17.83 -58.52 -13.88
C ASP A 542 -17.49 -59.42 -15.08
N ARG A 543 -16.47 -59.03 -15.87
CA ARG A 543 -15.96 -59.85 -16.99
C ARG A 543 -15.06 -61.00 -16.55
N ALA A 544 -14.40 -60.89 -15.40
CA ALA A 544 -13.56 -61.93 -14.83
C ALA A 544 -14.37 -62.96 -14.02
N GLY A 545 -15.68 -62.73 -13.83
CA GLY A 545 -16.59 -63.70 -13.19
C GLY A 545 -16.41 -63.82 -11.68
N PHE A 546 -15.95 -62.76 -11.01
CA PHE A 546 -15.88 -62.70 -9.55
C PHE A 546 -17.07 -61.90 -9.01
N PRO A 547 -18.23 -62.54 -8.72
CA PRO A 547 -19.31 -61.85 -8.05
C PRO A 547 -18.86 -61.49 -6.63
N PHE A 548 -18.69 -60.21 -6.36
CA PHE A 548 -18.49 -59.73 -5.00
C PHE A 548 -19.84 -59.78 -4.29
N LEU A 549 -20.05 -60.85 -3.52
CA LEU A 549 -21.19 -61.06 -2.62
C LEU A 549 -22.54 -60.86 -3.33
N GLU A 550 -22.94 -61.86 -4.12
CA GLU A 550 -24.37 -62.03 -4.39
C GLU A 550 -25.12 -62.02 -3.05
N GLU A 551 -26.12 -61.18 -3.03
CA GLU A 551 -27.04 -60.83 -1.96
C GLU A 551 -27.96 -62.00 -1.61
N GLU A 552 -27.42 -63.24 -1.59
CA GLU A 552 -28.14 -64.51 -1.45
C GLU A 552 -28.29 -64.96 0.02
N ALA A 553 -28.11 -64.07 1.00
CA ALA A 553 -28.31 -64.37 2.42
C ALA A 553 -29.33 -63.46 3.13
N ILE A 554 -30.18 -62.74 2.38
CA ILE A 554 -31.34 -62.02 2.96
C ILE A 554 -32.61 -62.37 2.18
N GLN A 555 -32.87 -63.66 1.97
CA GLN A 555 -34.21 -64.17 1.71
C GLN A 555 -34.25 -65.67 2.02
N ASP A 556 -34.00 -66.01 3.29
CA ASP A 556 -34.60 -67.16 3.99
C ASP A 556 -34.54 -66.95 5.51
#